data_AF-A0AAU4GNS1-F1
#
_entry.id   AF-A0AAU4GNS1-F1
#
_cell.length_a   1.000
_cell.length_b   1.000
_cell.length_c   1.000
_cell.angle_alpha   90.00
_cell.angle_beta   90.00
_cell.angle_gamma   90.00
#
_symmetry.space_group_name_H-M   'P 1'
#
loop_
_entity.id
_entity.type
_entity.pdbx_description
1 polymer ?
#
loop_
_entity_poly.entity_id
_entity_poly.type
_entity_poly.pdbx_seq_one_letter_code
_entity_poly.pdbx_strand_id
1 'polypeptide(L)'
;MATDTRIHDEVNLAVKKMMITESRLSLDPAELGDAEQLNGPVLRVTSVGLLGMFIRLEDELALTLPDGLFAGKNFGTVADLVDVLVPACAQQRGAA
;
A
#
# COMPACT_ATOMS: atom_id res chain seq x y z
N MET A 1 20.36 9.42 -5.02
CA MET A 1 19.71 8.73 -3.90
C MET A 1 18.46 9.45 -3.34
N ALA A 2 17.94 10.51 -3.98
CA ALA A 2 16.75 11.24 -3.48
C ALA A 2 15.41 10.76 -4.09
N THR A 3 15.45 10.02 -5.20
CA THR A 3 14.26 9.56 -5.93
C THR A 3 13.55 8.40 -5.21
N ASP A 4 14.32 7.54 -4.54
CA ASP A 4 13.83 6.33 -3.87
C ASP A 4 12.96 6.66 -2.65
N THR A 5 13.41 7.62 -1.83
CA THR A 5 12.67 8.08 -0.64
C THR A 5 11.34 8.75 -1.00
N ARG A 6 11.29 9.54 -2.08
CA ARG A 6 10.03 10.19 -2.50
C ARG A 6 8.99 9.20 -2.99
N ILE A 7 9.41 8.17 -3.73
CA ILE A 7 8.51 7.09 -4.18
C ILE A 7 7.99 6.32 -2.97
N HIS A 8 8.87 6.02 -2.01
CA HIS A 8 8.47 5.39 -0.77
C HIS A 8 7.41 6.21 -0.01
N ASP A 9 7.64 7.52 0.18
CA ASP A 9 6.72 8.38 0.92
C ASP A 9 5.36 8.54 0.21
N GLU A 10 5.36 8.65 -1.13
CA GLU A 10 4.14 8.70 -1.94
C GLU A 10 3.32 7.41 -1.81
N VAL A 11 3.98 6.25 -1.95
CA VAL A 11 3.34 4.93 -1.84
C VAL A 11 2.83 4.70 -0.41
N ASN A 12 3.65 5.00 0.60
CA ASN A 12 3.30 4.86 2.01
C ASN A 12 2.06 5.69 2.35
N LEU A 13 2.03 6.96 1.94
CA LEU A 13 0.88 7.83 2.17
C LEU A 13 -0.38 7.33 1.46
N ALA A 14 -0.27 6.88 0.21
CA ALA A 14 -1.39 6.36 -0.55
C ALA A 14 -1.98 5.09 0.07
N VAL A 15 -1.12 4.13 0.47
CA VAL A 15 -1.52 2.92 1.18
C VAL A 15 -2.25 3.26 2.48
N LYS A 16 -1.67 4.12 3.33
CA LYS A 16 -2.27 4.47 4.63
C LYS A 16 -3.65 5.14 4.48
N LYS A 17 -3.80 6.07 3.53
CA LYS A 17 -5.10 6.71 3.23
C LYS A 17 -6.17 5.70 2.83
N MET A 18 -5.80 4.75 1.98
CA MET A 18 -6.71 3.72 1.52
C MET A 18 -7.09 2.75 2.64
N MET A 19 -6.14 2.37 3.48
CA MET A 19 -6.38 1.50 4.64
C MET A 19 -7.31 2.12 5.68
N ILE A 20 -7.17 3.43 5.94
CA ILE A 20 -8.06 4.20 6.82
C ILE A 20 -9.48 4.22 6.23
N THR A 21 -9.58 4.46 4.93
CA THR A 21 -10.86 4.51 4.21
C THR A 21 -11.57 3.16 4.23
N GLU A 22 -10.88 2.08 3.88
CA GLU A 22 -11.43 0.71 3.87
C GLU A 22 -11.77 0.22 5.29
N SER A 23 -10.97 0.58 6.28
CA SER A 23 -11.25 0.27 7.70
C SER A 23 -12.31 1.18 8.32
N ARG A 24 -12.82 2.18 7.58
CA ARG A 24 -13.77 3.21 8.04
C ARG A 24 -13.30 3.93 9.30
N LEU A 25 -11.99 4.16 9.38
CA LEU A 25 -11.37 4.89 10.49
C LEU A 25 -11.41 6.38 10.20
N SER A 26 -11.54 7.18 11.26
CA SER A 26 -11.33 8.62 11.23
C SER A 26 -10.00 8.92 11.93
N LEU A 27 -8.90 8.55 11.28
CA LEU A 27 -7.52 8.67 11.76
C LEU A 27 -6.69 9.42 10.71
N ASP A 28 -5.68 10.20 11.13
CA ASP A 28 -4.73 10.78 10.18
C ASP A 28 -3.77 9.70 9.66
N PRO A 29 -3.48 9.62 8.35
CA PRO A 29 -2.45 8.72 7.82
C PRO A 29 -1.09 8.80 8.53
N ALA A 30 -0.71 9.97 9.07
CA ALA A 30 0.52 10.14 9.83
C ALA A 30 0.50 9.43 11.20
N GLU A 31 -0.69 9.15 11.74
CA GLU A 31 -0.86 8.42 13.01
C GLU A 31 -0.83 6.90 12.82
N LEU A 32 -0.97 6.42 11.58
CA LEU A 32 -0.90 4.99 11.27
C LEU A 32 0.56 4.54 11.17
N GLY A 33 0.98 3.70 12.11
CA GLY A 33 2.34 3.14 12.13
C GLY A 33 2.56 2.12 11.01
N ASP A 34 3.79 2.04 10.49
CA ASP A 34 4.15 1.08 9.43
C ASP A 34 4.09 -0.38 9.94
N ALA A 35 4.29 -0.59 11.23
CA ALA A 35 4.19 -1.90 11.88
C ALA A 35 2.73 -2.31 12.20
N GLU A 36 1.74 -1.46 11.89
CA GLU A 36 0.34 -1.77 12.16
C GLU A 36 -0.12 -2.97 11.33
N GLN A 37 -0.85 -3.88 11.96
CA GLN A 37 -1.28 -5.11 11.31
C GLN A 37 -2.51 -4.88 10.44
N LEU A 38 -2.49 -5.39 9.20
CA LEU A 38 -3.60 -5.21 8.23
C LEU A 38 -4.92 -5.81 8.74
N ASN A 39 -4.82 -6.94 9.45
CA ASN A 39 -5.92 -7.67 10.08
C ASN A 39 -5.86 -7.59 11.61
N GLY A 40 -5.32 -6.48 12.13
CA GLY A 40 -5.10 -6.25 13.55
C GLY A 40 -6.31 -5.69 14.31
N PRO A 41 -6.08 -5.21 15.54
CA PRO A 41 -7.12 -4.58 16.34
C PRO A 41 -7.55 -3.21 15.80
N VAL A 42 -6.65 -2.49 15.11
CA VAL A 42 -6.89 -1.16 14.52
C VAL A 42 -7.43 -1.27 13.11
N LEU A 43 -6.65 -1.88 12.21
CA LEU A 43 -7.04 -2.09 10.81
C LEU A 43 -7.80 -3.41 10.69
N ARG A 44 -8.95 -3.38 10.03
CA ARG A 44 -9.79 -4.57 9.80
C ARG A 44 -9.94 -4.85 8.31
N VAL A 45 -8.80 -4.87 7.63
CA VAL A 45 -8.77 -5.10 6.18
C VAL A 45 -8.98 -6.58 5.91
N THR A 46 -10.03 -6.90 5.16
CA THR A 46 -10.28 -8.26 4.66
C THR A 46 -9.50 -8.49 3.38
N SER A 47 -9.24 -9.75 3.00
CA SER A 47 -8.56 -10.07 1.73
C SER A 47 -9.29 -9.49 0.51
N VAL A 48 -10.63 -9.41 0.55
CA VAL A 48 -11.44 -8.81 -0.53
C VAL A 48 -11.31 -7.28 -0.53
N GLY A 49 -11.34 -6.65 0.65
CA GLY A 49 -11.11 -5.21 0.77
C GLY A 49 -9.71 -4.80 0.31
N LEU A 50 -8.70 -5.62 0.62
CA LEU A 50 -7.33 -5.42 0.18
C LEU A 50 -7.21 -5.48 -1.35
N LEU A 51 -7.86 -6.43 -2.02
CA LEU A 51 -7.90 -6.51 -3.48
C LEU A 51 -8.57 -5.28 -4.11
N GLY A 52 -9.71 -4.84 -3.56
CA GLY A 52 -10.38 -3.62 -4.02
C GLY A 52 -9.53 -2.36 -3.80
N MET A 53 -8.75 -2.35 -2.72
CA MET A 53 -7.79 -1.29 -2.41
C MET A 53 -6.69 -1.19 -3.47
N PHE A 54 -6.17 -2.32 -3.95
CA PHE A 54 -5.10 -2.33 -4.95
C PHE A 54 -5.57 -1.78 -6.30
N ILE A 55 -6.77 -2.15 -6.74
CA ILE A 55 -7.35 -1.60 -7.97
C ILE A 55 -7.42 -0.07 -7.89
N ARG A 56 -7.85 0.47 -6.74
CA ARG A 56 -7.86 1.91 -6.52
C ARG A 56 -6.46 2.53 -6.47
N LEU A 57 -5.49 1.80 -5.92
CA LEU A 57 -4.12 2.27 -5.81
C LEU A 57 -3.42 2.33 -7.17
N GLU A 58 -3.69 1.35 -8.05
CA GLU A 58 -3.26 1.35 -9.46
C GLU A 58 -3.73 2.61 -10.17
N ASP A 59 -5.02 2.96 -10.00
CA ASP A 59 -5.60 4.18 -10.56
C ASP A 59 -4.97 5.45 -9.95
N GLU A 60 -4.84 5.51 -8.62
CA GLU A 60 -4.32 6.69 -7.89
C GLU A 60 -2.86 6.99 -8.23
N LEU A 61 -2.04 5.94 -8.38
CA LEU A 61 -0.61 6.07 -8.65
C LEU A 61 -0.26 5.88 -10.14
N ALA A 62 -1.27 5.73 -11.00
CA ALA A 62 -1.15 5.49 -12.44
C ALA A 62 -0.16 4.36 -12.77
N LEU A 63 -0.30 3.24 -12.08
CA LEU A 63 0.58 2.07 -12.19
C LEU A 63 -0.23 0.80 -12.44
N THR A 64 0.44 -0.24 -12.94
CA THR A 64 -0.15 -1.56 -13.08
C THR A 64 0.60 -2.55 -12.18
N LEU A 65 -0.10 -3.10 -11.19
CA LEU A 65 0.44 -4.12 -10.31
C LEU A 65 0.34 -5.49 -11.00
N PRO A 66 1.40 -6.30 -10.96
CA PRO A 66 1.31 -7.66 -11.51
C PRO A 66 0.28 -8.48 -10.73
N ASP A 67 -0.59 -9.22 -11.43
CA ASP A 67 -1.58 -10.12 -10.81
C ASP A 67 -0.94 -11.12 -9.82
N GLY A 68 0.30 -11.53 -10.10
CA GLY A 68 1.09 -12.45 -9.28
C GLY A 68 1.86 -11.80 -8.12
N LEU A 69 1.80 -10.47 -7.95
CA LEU A 69 2.58 -9.74 -6.94
C LEU A 69 2.27 -10.23 -5.51
N PHE A 70 1.04 -10.71 -5.32
CA PHE A 70 0.47 -11.16 -4.05
C PHE A 70 0.40 -12.69 -3.92
N ALA A 71 0.64 -13.43 -5.01
CA ALA A 71 0.53 -14.88 -5.01
C ALA A 71 1.64 -15.49 -4.14
N GLY A 72 1.24 -16.13 -3.03
CA GLY A 72 2.16 -16.81 -2.11
C GLY A 72 2.91 -15.88 -1.14
N LYS A 73 2.60 -14.58 -1.10
CA LYS A 73 3.13 -13.66 -0.08
C LYS A 73 2.12 -13.47 1.04
N ASN A 74 2.63 -13.37 2.27
CA ASN A 74 1.82 -13.05 3.42
C ASN A 74 1.99 -11.57 3.77
N PHE A 75 0.90 -10.82 3.76
CA PHE A 75 0.90 -9.40 4.10
C PHE A 75 0.36 -9.26 5.52
N GLY A 76 1.25 -8.98 6.47
CA GLY A 76 0.89 -8.85 7.88
C GLY A 76 0.74 -7.40 8.30
N THR A 77 1.55 -6.50 7.74
CA THR A 77 1.69 -5.11 8.17
C THR A 77 1.61 -4.11 7.03
N VAL A 78 1.45 -2.83 7.36
CA VAL A 78 1.50 -1.71 6.39
C VAL A 78 2.86 -1.69 5.67
N ALA A 79 3.96 -1.91 6.39
CA ALA A 79 5.31 -1.99 5.81
C ALA A 79 5.42 -3.07 4.74
N ASP A 80 4.86 -4.27 4.99
CA ASP A 80 4.90 -5.37 4.01
C ASP A 80 4.24 -4.99 2.67
N LEU A 81 3.20 -4.16 2.71
CA LEU A 81 2.56 -3.65 1.50
C LEU A 81 3.45 -2.63 0.78
N VAL A 82 3.97 -1.65 1.53
CA VAL A 82 4.81 -0.58 0.97
C VAL A 82 6.07 -1.17 0.33
N ASP A 83 6.72 -2.14 1.00
CA ASP A 83 7.92 -2.81 0.51
C ASP A 83 7.71 -3.56 -0.81
N VAL A 84 6.48 -4.00 -1.08
CA VAL A 84 6.14 -4.69 -2.33
C VAL A 84 5.76 -3.70 -3.45
N LEU A 85 5.16 -2.58 -3.09
CA LEU A 85 4.67 -1.57 -4.03
C LEU A 85 5.77 -0.60 -4.48
N VAL A 86 6.71 -0.24 -3.60
CA VAL A 86 7.81 0.68 -3.92
C VAL A 86 8.67 0.19 -5.09
N PRO A 87 9.14 -1.07 -5.13
CA PRO A 87 9.88 -1.58 -6.27
C PRO A 87 9.07 -1.59 -7.57
N ALA A 88 7.76 -1.91 -7.50
CA ALA A 88 6.88 -1.90 -8.66
C ALA A 88 6.72 -0.48 -9.24
N CYS A 89 6.49 0.51 -8.37
CA CYS A 89 6.47 1.94 -8.72
C CYS A 89 7.79 2.40 -9.34
N ALA A 90 8.92 2.08 -8.70
CA ALA A 90 10.23 2.49 -9.16
C ALA A 90 10.56 1.89 -10.53
N GLN A 91 10.21 0.63 -10.76
CA GLN A 91 10.42 -0.05 -12.04
C GLN A 91 9.58 0.58 -13.17
N GLN A 92 8.32 0.94 -12.90
CA GLN A 92 7.44 1.56 -13.90
C GLN A 92 7.89 2.99 -14.23
N ARG A 93 8.29 3.79 -13.24
CA ARG A 93 8.81 5.16 -13.45
C ARG A 93 10.20 5.18 -14.11
N GLY A 94 11.00 4.14 -13.92
CA GLY A 94 12.30 4.00 -14.61
C GLY A 94 12.19 3.44 -16.03
N ALA A 95 11.06 2.80 -16.36
CA ALA A 95 10.76 2.28 -17.70
C ALA A 95 9.95 3.26 -18.57
N ALA A 96 9.54 4.41 -18.00
CA ALA A 96 8.78 5.48 -18.64
C ALA A 96 9.68 6.58 -19.23
#